data_AF-A0A7W7DR18-F1
#
_entry.id   AF-A0A7W7DR18-F1
#
_cell.length_a   1.000
_cell.length_b   1.000
_cell.length_c   1.000
_cell.angle_alpha   90.00
_cell.angle_beta   90.00
_cell.angle_gamma   90.00
#
_symmetry.space_group_name_H-M   'P 1'
#
loop_
_entity.id
_entity.type
_entity.pdbx_description
1 polymer ?
#
loop_
_entity_poly.entity_id
_entity_poly.type
_entity_poly.pdbx_seq_one_letter_code
_entity_poly.pdbx_strand_id
1 'polypeptide(L)'
;MRFRLTDDQRALRDGLREALARRFCADALRAAVVGAAGTEGGTKGEGMGRRGAGGGGTERDGAGSGGGGGAASGGVGAAGCSGSSGGGGTGRSANGGGGADGDGTVRSGKGGGGVSGPASAGGRAGVSGAGGERVGRAGAAGRPIGPAEVDGGAAGACRTAGSTRLDRALWRALGDLGFFALRVPETDGGVGLGLPEAVLIFEEAGRALLPGPLIATHLAAGDVPGAATGETVVAAVDGGLVEWLGEADVVRGDTTGAVPLRSLDPLTPLHRVPAGRAAPDPVAVLLTAAEQLGTAGRVCELAAQHARTREQFGRPVGAFQAVAHLCAGILVRVETARAAVYAAAVTAAPADIAAARILADEAAVRGARDCLQVHGGMGFTWESEVHLHLKRAWVRTQRAGGVTESEEFLAAALTAEAA
;
A
#
# COMPACT_ATOMS: atom_id res chain seq x y z
N MET A 1 -21.81 -12.90 -0.48
CA MET A 1 -22.51 -12.07 0.53
C MET A 1 -22.44 -10.61 0.09
N ARG A 2 -23.52 -9.82 0.15
CA ARG A 2 -23.41 -8.36 0.05
C ARG A 2 -23.15 -7.82 1.45
N PHE A 3 -21.88 -7.58 1.79
CA PHE A 3 -21.56 -6.85 3.01
C PHE A 3 -22.15 -5.45 2.90
N ARG A 4 -23.18 -5.18 3.70
CA ARG A 4 -23.76 -3.85 3.83
C ARG A 4 -23.26 -3.28 5.13
N LEU A 5 -22.52 -2.18 5.04
CA LEU A 5 -22.15 -1.39 6.21
C LEU A 5 -23.42 -0.95 6.95
N THR A 6 -23.32 -0.73 8.25
CA THR A 6 -24.37 0.00 8.98
C THR A 6 -24.37 1.48 8.57
N ASP A 7 -25.40 2.23 8.96
CA ASP A 7 -25.41 3.68 8.75
C ASP A 7 -24.25 4.34 9.51
N ASP A 8 -23.97 3.90 10.74
CA ASP A 8 -22.85 4.40 11.55
C ASP A 8 -21.49 4.10 10.90
N GLN A 9 -21.29 2.89 10.38
CA GLN A 9 -20.06 2.52 9.68
C GLN A 9 -19.86 3.33 8.38
N ARG A 10 -20.95 3.62 7.66
CA ARG A 10 -20.89 4.53 6.50
C ARG A 10 -20.50 5.93 6.94
N ALA A 11 -21.19 6.47 7.94
CA ALA A 11 -20.93 7.81 8.46
C ALA A 11 -19.49 7.96 8.98
N LEU A 12 -18.97 6.94 9.67
CA LEU A 12 -17.59 6.89 10.15
C LEU A 12 -16.59 6.95 8.99
N ARG A 13 -16.74 6.05 8.00
CA ARG A 13 -15.84 6.00 6.84
C ARG A 13 -15.90 7.28 6.03
N ASP A 14 -17.11 7.75 5.72
CA ASP A 14 -17.31 8.92 4.87
C ASP A 14 -16.86 10.21 5.60
N GLY A 15 -17.07 10.30 6.91
CA GLY A 15 -16.58 11.39 7.76
C GLY A 15 -15.06 11.44 7.85
N LEU A 16 -14.40 10.29 8.06
CA LEU A 16 -12.93 10.24 8.02
C LEU A 16 -12.42 10.61 6.63
N ARG A 17 -13.03 10.07 5.57
CA ARG A 17 -12.65 10.40 4.19
C ARG A 17 -12.70 11.90 3.93
N GLU A 18 -13.76 12.56 4.38
CA GLU A 18 -13.90 14.02 4.24
C GLU A 18 -12.86 14.77 5.08
N ALA A 19 -12.61 14.34 6.32
CA ALA A 19 -11.58 14.92 7.19
C ALA A 19 -10.19 14.78 6.54
N LEU A 20 -9.87 13.60 6.01
CA LEU A 20 -8.62 13.34 5.31
C LEU A 20 -8.51 14.16 4.03
N ALA A 21 -9.57 14.24 3.23
CA ALA A 21 -9.55 15.02 1.98
C ALA A 21 -9.36 16.53 2.23
N ARG A 22 -10.02 17.08 3.28
CA ARG A 22 -9.90 18.50 3.64
C ARG A 22 -8.51 18.84 4.18
N ARG A 23 -7.92 17.95 4.96
CA ARG A 23 -6.67 18.23 5.68
C ARG A 23 -5.42 17.71 4.96
N PHE A 24 -5.58 16.74 4.05
CA PHE A 24 -4.50 16.00 3.36
C PHE A 24 -4.81 15.83 1.87
N CYS A 25 -4.93 16.96 1.17
CA CYS A 25 -5.20 16.95 -0.26
C CYS A 25 -3.99 16.38 -1.06
N ALA A 26 -4.25 15.89 -2.28
CA ALA A 26 -3.22 15.32 -3.17
C ALA A 26 -2.02 16.28 -3.42
N ASP A 27 -2.22 17.60 -3.31
CA ASP A 27 -1.16 18.59 -3.45
C ASP A 27 -0.19 18.60 -2.26
N ALA A 28 -0.67 18.35 -1.03
CA ALA A 28 0.19 18.22 0.14
C ALA A 28 1.05 16.95 0.05
N LEU A 29 0.48 15.83 -0.42
CA LEU A 29 1.24 14.60 -0.68
C LEU A 29 2.31 14.83 -1.76
N ARG A 30 1.98 15.51 -2.86
CA ARG A 30 2.95 15.87 -3.91
C ARG A 30 4.06 16.77 -3.37
N ALA A 31 3.72 17.79 -2.59
CA ALA A 31 4.71 18.67 -1.97
C ALA A 31 5.66 17.93 -1.02
N ALA A 32 5.13 17.00 -0.21
CA ALA A 32 5.94 16.16 0.66
C ALA A 32 6.93 15.29 -0.12
N VAL A 33 6.49 14.68 -1.24
CA VAL A 33 7.38 13.87 -2.07
C VAL A 33 8.44 14.72 -2.79
N VAL A 34 8.08 15.89 -3.30
CA VAL A 34 9.05 16.81 -3.94
C VAL A 34 10.08 17.29 -2.91
N GLY A 35 9.64 17.58 -1.68
CA GLY A 35 10.54 17.89 -0.57
C GLY A 35 11.49 16.74 -0.25
N ALA A 36 10.99 15.48 -0.30
CA ALA A 36 11.80 14.29 -0.10
C ALA A 36 12.85 14.07 -1.22
N ALA A 37 12.49 14.33 -2.47
CA ALA A 37 13.41 14.24 -3.61
C ALA A 37 14.45 15.38 -3.61
N GLY A 38 14.10 16.56 -3.11
CA GLY A 38 14.99 17.73 -3.07
C GLY A 38 16.14 17.63 -2.06
N THR A 39 15.96 16.87 -0.97
CA THR A 39 17.03 16.61 0.02
C THR A 39 18.15 15.70 -0.51
N GLU A 40 17.93 14.96 -1.60
CA GLU A 40 18.97 14.13 -2.24
C GLU A 40 19.96 14.94 -3.10
N GLY A 41 19.70 16.22 -3.37
CA GLY A 41 20.56 17.10 -4.18
C GLY A 41 21.60 17.92 -3.40
N GLY A 42 21.59 17.86 -2.05
CA GLY A 42 22.29 18.80 -1.18
C GLY A 42 23.69 18.40 -0.70
N THR A 43 24.33 17.37 -1.27
CA THR A 43 25.69 16.95 -0.87
C THR A 43 26.63 16.84 -2.07
N LYS A 44 26.88 17.96 -2.77
CA LYS A 44 28.09 18.13 -3.58
C LYS A 44 28.55 19.58 -3.56
N GLY A 45 29.71 19.83 -2.93
CA GLY A 45 30.63 20.86 -3.39
C GLY A 45 30.90 22.08 -2.51
N GLU A 46 31.06 21.95 -1.19
CA GLU A 46 31.81 22.95 -0.42
C GLU A 46 33.15 22.35 0.03
N GLY A 47 34.19 22.62 -0.75
CA GLY A 47 35.51 22.08 -0.51
C GLY A 47 36.51 22.40 -1.61
N MET A 48 36.64 23.67 -2.01
CA MET A 48 37.89 24.12 -2.64
C MET A 48 38.15 25.57 -2.24
N GLY A 49 38.90 25.71 -1.15
CA GLY A 49 39.35 26.97 -0.60
C GLY A 49 40.22 27.73 -1.60
N ARG A 50 39.89 29.00 -1.77
CA ARG A 50 40.72 30.01 -2.42
C ARG A 50 42.07 30.11 -1.69
N ARG A 51 43.17 29.87 -2.41
CA ARG A 51 44.48 30.45 -2.08
C ARG A 51 44.96 31.24 -3.28
N GLY A 52 45.08 32.55 -3.08
CA GLY A 52 45.76 33.45 -4.00
C GLY A 52 47.24 33.58 -3.63
N ALA A 53 48.08 33.57 -4.65
CA ALA A 53 49.41 34.17 -4.79
C ALA A 53 49.78 33.89 -6.27
N GLY A 54 50.12 34.82 -7.16
CA GLY A 54 50.91 36.02 -7.02
C GLY A 54 52.16 35.85 -7.89
N GLY A 55 52.21 36.53 -9.05
CA GLY A 55 53.47 36.84 -9.75
C GLY A 55 53.66 36.27 -11.18
N GLY A 56 53.75 37.19 -12.15
CA GLY A 56 54.90 37.26 -13.07
C GLY A 56 54.74 36.80 -14.53
N GLY A 57 54.69 37.79 -15.46
CA GLY A 57 55.23 37.76 -16.85
C GLY A 57 54.63 36.78 -17.86
N THR A 58 54.58 36.98 -19.18
CA THR A 58 55.06 38.00 -20.14
C THR A 58 54.43 37.64 -21.50
N GLU A 59 54.05 38.67 -22.28
CA GLU A 59 54.16 38.78 -23.75
C GLU A 59 53.35 37.94 -24.78
N ARG A 60 52.84 38.73 -25.75
CA ARG A 60 52.71 38.55 -27.24
C ARG A 60 51.35 38.17 -27.86
N ASP A 61 50.72 39.22 -28.40
CA ASP A 61 50.43 39.50 -29.82
C ASP A 61 50.05 38.36 -30.79
N GLY A 62 48.99 38.59 -31.58
CA GLY A 62 48.84 37.89 -32.87
C GLY A 62 47.44 37.85 -33.50
N ALA A 63 47.11 38.93 -34.22
CA ALA A 63 46.08 39.19 -35.23
C ALA A 63 45.37 38.05 -36.02
N GLY A 64 44.11 38.35 -36.40
CA GLY A 64 43.50 38.16 -37.75
C GLY A 64 42.75 36.84 -37.99
N SER A 65 41.78 36.71 -38.91
CA SER A 65 40.97 37.62 -39.75
C SER A 65 40.04 36.74 -40.60
N GLY A 66 38.82 37.20 -40.92
CA GLY A 66 38.00 36.75 -42.06
C GLY A 66 37.22 35.43 -41.88
N GLY A 67 36.03 35.21 -42.44
CA GLY A 67 35.22 35.98 -43.38
C GLY A 67 34.34 35.01 -44.20
N GLY A 68 33.07 35.38 -44.43
CA GLY A 68 32.16 34.81 -45.45
C GLY A 68 31.64 33.38 -45.20
N GLY A 69 30.42 32.97 -45.57
CA GLY A 69 29.38 33.55 -46.42
C GLY A 69 28.57 32.38 -47.05
N GLY A 70 27.28 32.63 -47.36
CA GLY A 70 26.45 31.82 -48.27
C GLY A 70 25.73 30.61 -47.63
N ALA A 71 24.41 30.55 -47.46
CA ALA A 71 23.25 30.71 -48.35
C ALA A 71 22.74 29.40 -48.98
N ALA A 72 21.40 29.32 -49.04
CA ALA A 72 20.55 28.53 -49.93
C ALA A 72 20.37 27.02 -49.61
N SER A 73 19.25 26.35 -49.87
CA SER A 73 17.81 26.65 -50.10
C SER A 73 17.17 25.35 -50.61
N GLY A 74 15.90 25.11 -50.29
CA GLY A 74 15.00 24.21 -51.04
C GLY A 74 15.18 22.71 -50.74
N GLY A 75 14.15 21.86 -50.81
CA GLY A 75 12.78 22.04 -51.23
C GLY A 75 12.12 20.65 -51.29
N VAL A 76 10.90 20.58 -50.75
CA VAL A 76 9.71 19.80 -51.14
C VAL A 76 9.87 18.52 -51.98
N GLY A 77 9.21 17.45 -51.55
CA GLY A 77 8.83 16.33 -52.42
C GLY A 77 7.85 15.36 -51.75
N ALA A 78 6.56 15.54 -52.03
CA ALA A 78 5.47 14.62 -51.65
C ALA A 78 5.18 13.64 -52.81
N ALA A 79 4.93 12.37 -52.48
CA ALA A 79 4.14 11.40 -53.24
C ALA A 79 3.84 10.23 -52.28
N GLY A 80 2.67 9.60 -52.20
CA GLY A 80 1.60 9.42 -53.16
C GLY A 80 1.25 7.92 -53.14
N CYS A 81 0.01 7.61 -52.74
CA CYS A 81 -0.53 6.27 -52.51
C CYS A 81 -0.77 5.44 -53.79
N SER A 82 -0.70 4.11 -53.67
CA SER A 82 -1.53 3.07 -54.34
C SER A 82 -1.01 1.70 -53.85
N GLY A 83 -1.77 0.71 -53.40
CA GLY A 83 -3.12 0.26 -53.74
C GLY A 83 -3.03 -1.03 -54.59
N SER A 84 -3.47 -2.19 -54.07
CA SER A 84 -3.85 -3.46 -54.76
C SER A 84 -3.59 -4.65 -53.80
N SER A 85 -4.58 -5.36 -53.23
CA SER A 85 -5.61 -6.29 -53.74
C SER A 85 -5.20 -7.78 -53.66
N GLY A 86 -6.14 -8.59 -53.15
CA GLY A 86 -6.32 -10.01 -53.54
C GLY A 86 -5.70 -11.09 -52.65
N GLY A 87 -6.54 -12.05 -52.21
CA GLY A 87 -6.10 -13.42 -51.96
C GLY A 87 -6.62 -14.08 -50.68
N GLY A 88 -7.78 -14.76 -50.77
CA GLY A 88 -8.24 -15.70 -49.74
C GLY A 88 -7.43 -17.01 -49.76
N GLY A 89 -7.36 -17.68 -48.61
CA GLY A 89 -6.72 -18.98 -48.47
C GLY A 89 -6.95 -19.57 -47.08
N THR A 90 -7.80 -20.59 -47.02
CA THR A 90 -8.06 -21.44 -45.86
C THR A 90 -6.82 -22.23 -45.46
N GLY A 91 -6.52 -22.32 -44.16
CA GLY A 91 -5.49 -23.21 -43.64
C GLY A 91 -5.80 -23.67 -42.21
N ARG A 92 -6.35 -24.89 -42.10
CA ARG A 92 -6.19 -25.71 -40.90
C ARG A 92 -4.73 -26.17 -40.87
N SER A 93 -4.10 -26.16 -39.70
CA SER A 93 -3.01 -27.07 -39.41
C SER A 93 -3.05 -27.45 -37.94
N ALA A 94 -3.35 -28.72 -37.72
CA ALA A 94 -2.98 -29.44 -36.51
C ALA A 94 -1.52 -29.87 -36.66
N ASN A 95 -0.74 -29.79 -35.58
CA ASN A 95 0.31 -30.78 -35.38
C ASN A 95 0.53 -31.00 -33.89
N GLY A 96 0.50 -32.27 -33.48
CA GLY A 96 0.86 -32.76 -32.17
C GLY A 96 2.21 -33.47 -32.17
N GLY A 97 2.53 -34.09 -31.03
CA GLY A 97 3.74 -34.89 -30.76
C GLY A 97 4.67 -34.14 -29.80
N GLY A 98 4.95 -34.59 -28.58
CA GLY A 98 5.06 -35.96 -28.08
C GLY A 98 6.53 -36.27 -27.84
N GLY A 99 6.92 -36.50 -26.59
CA GLY A 99 8.29 -36.86 -26.20
C GLY A 99 8.42 -37.01 -24.70
N ALA A 100 8.27 -38.25 -24.23
CA ALA A 100 8.53 -38.72 -22.88
C ALA A 100 9.97 -39.29 -22.76
N ASP A 101 10.31 -39.64 -21.52
CA ASP A 101 11.33 -40.58 -21.04
C ASP A 101 12.64 -40.03 -20.44
N GLY A 102 12.92 -40.54 -19.24
CA GLY A 102 14.15 -40.33 -18.48
C GLY A 102 14.06 -40.82 -17.02
N ASP A 103 13.85 -42.14 -16.86
CA ASP A 103 13.86 -42.92 -15.62
C ASP A 103 15.20 -42.83 -14.85
N GLY A 104 15.13 -43.01 -13.53
CA GLY A 104 16.24 -42.94 -12.60
C GLY A 104 15.93 -43.64 -11.27
N THR A 105 15.59 -44.92 -11.35
CA THR A 105 15.42 -45.85 -10.23
C THR A 105 16.74 -46.08 -9.45
N VAL A 106 16.74 -45.95 -8.11
CA VAL A 106 17.64 -46.72 -7.21
C VAL A 106 16.87 -47.20 -5.98
N ARG A 107 16.86 -48.53 -5.79
CA ARG A 107 16.30 -49.27 -4.66
C ARG A 107 17.34 -49.51 -3.55
N SER A 108 16.89 -49.30 -2.31
CA SER A 108 16.90 -50.17 -1.12
C SER A 108 18.18 -50.80 -0.53
N GLY A 109 18.30 -50.67 0.80
CA GLY A 109 18.89 -51.63 1.74
C GLY A 109 19.04 -51.04 3.16
N LYS A 110 18.07 -51.17 4.07
CA LYS A 110 17.84 -52.23 5.09
C LYS A 110 18.59 -52.06 6.43
N GLY A 111 17.83 -52.12 7.54
CA GLY A 111 18.27 -52.42 8.91
C GLY A 111 17.53 -51.57 9.95
N GLY A 112 16.35 -51.97 10.45
CA GLY A 112 16.17 -52.70 11.72
C GLY A 112 15.72 -51.69 12.79
N GLY A 113 14.53 -51.71 13.39
CA GLY A 113 13.85 -52.76 14.13
C GLY A 113 13.47 -52.13 15.48
N GLY A 114 12.18 -52.11 15.86
CA GLY A 114 11.75 -51.47 17.11
C GLY A 114 10.23 -51.31 17.21
N VAL A 115 9.60 -52.38 17.66
CA VAL A 115 8.16 -52.52 17.92
C VAL A 115 7.79 -51.75 19.19
N SER A 116 6.64 -51.07 19.23
CA SER A 116 5.65 -51.06 20.33
C SER A 116 4.52 -50.05 20.04
N GLY A 117 3.31 -50.57 19.79
CA GLY A 117 2.06 -49.83 20.00
C GLY A 117 1.48 -50.13 21.41
N PRO A 118 0.18 -49.89 21.65
CA PRO A 118 -0.34 -48.59 22.04
C PRO A 118 -1.04 -48.64 23.42
N ALA A 119 -1.26 -47.48 24.04
CA ALA A 119 -2.14 -47.36 25.22
C ALA A 119 -3.26 -46.35 24.95
N SER A 120 -4.46 -46.91 24.83
CA SER A 120 -5.76 -46.27 24.79
C SER A 120 -6.27 -45.90 26.18
N ALA A 121 -6.89 -44.73 26.32
CA ALA A 121 -8.03 -44.45 27.21
C ALA A 121 -8.61 -43.10 26.73
N GLY A 122 -9.89 -42.93 26.39
CA GLY A 122 -11.09 -43.54 26.95
C GLY A 122 -11.77 -42.50 27.85
N GLY A 123 -12.75 -41.76 27.32
CA GLY A 123 -13.51 -40.78 28.10
C GLY A 123 -14.55 -40.01 27.29
N ARG A 124 -15.69 -40.65 27.02
CA ARG A 124 -16.95 -39.99 26.61
C ARG A 124 -17.83 -39.77 27.85
N ALA A 125 -18.42 -38.58 27.97
CA ALA A 125 -19.72 -38.26 28.58
C ALA A 125 -19.91 -36.74 28.37
N GLY A 126 -21.06 -36.14 28.06
CA GLY A 126 -22.45 -36.57 28.12
C GLY A 126 -23.30 -35.34 28.48
N VAL A 127 -23.91 -34.72 27.45
CA VAL A 127 -25.23 -34.04 27.34
C VAL A 127 -25.90 -33.32 28.55
N SER A 128 -26.56 -32.21 28.20
CA SER A 128 -27.67 -31.46 28.84
C SER A 128 -27.27 -30.35 29.82
N GLY A 129 -27.95 -29.21 29.91
CA GLY A 129 -29.25 -28.81 29.36
C GLY A 129 -29.50 -27.33 29.62
N ALA A 130 -30.68 -26.89 29.18
CA ALA A 130 -31.16 -25.53 29.07
C ALA A 130 -31.09 -24.65 30.34
N GLY A 131 -30.98 -23.34 30.11
CA GLY A 131 -31.23 -22.30 31.11
C GLY A 131 -31.28 -20.95 30.41
N GLY A 132 -32.47 -20.52 30.00
CA GLY A 132 -32.68 -19.18 29.48
C GLY A 132 -32.68 -18.16 30.61
N GLU A 133 -31.97 -17.06 30.41
CA GLU A 133 -32.17 -15.86 31.23
C GLU A 133 -32.17 -14.63 30.32
N ARG A 134 -33.38 -14.11 30.09
CA ARG A 134 -33.59 -12.75 29.61
C ARG A 134 -33.26 -11.83 30.76
N VAL A 135 -32.26 -10.97 30.61
CA VAL A 135 -32.10 -9.82 31.49
C VAL A 135 -32.02 -8.55 30.65
N GLY A 136 -33.06 -7.73 30.80
CA GLY A 136 -32.94 -6.29 30.96
C GLY A 136 -32.34 -5.49 29.81
N ARG A 137 -33.17 -5.15 28.83
CA ARG A 137 -32.97 -3.98 27.98
C ARG A 137 -33.10 -2.72 28.85
N ALA A 138 -31.99 -2.22 29.37
CA ALA A 138 -31.90 -0.88 29.95
C ALA A 138 -31.30 0.05 28.90
N GLY A 139 -32.14 0.93 28.36
CA GLY A 139 -31.71 1.97 27.44
C GLY A 139 -30.87 3.01 28.17
N ALA A 140 -29.69 3.28 27.63
CA ALA A 140 -29.00 4.54 27.80
C ALA A 140 -28.62 5.01 26.40
N ALA A 141 -29.17 6.15 25.99
CA ALA A 141 -28.98 6.72 24.67
C ALA A 141 -27.49 7.06 24.45
N GLY A 142 -26.81 6.27 23.62
CA GLY A 142 -25.53 6.65 23.04
C GLY A 142 -25.75 7.85 22.14
N ARG A 143 -25.07 8.97 22.44
CA ARG A 143 -25.04 10.13 21.54
C ARG A 143 -24.45 9.65 20.20
N PRO A 144 -25.12 9.89 19.06
CA PRO A 144 -24.44 9.73 17.78
C PRO A 144 -23.22 10.65 17.74
N ILE A 145 -22.17 10.24 17.05
CA ILE A 145 -21.06 11.12 16.63
C ILE A 145 -21.68 12.14 15.67
N GLY A 146 -22.34 13.15 16.23
CA GLY A 146 -22.81 14.33 15.52
C GLY A 146 -21.62 15.18 15.11
N PRO A 147 -21.78 16.07 14.11
CA PRO A 147 -20.72 16.96 13.69
C PRO A 147 -20.31 17.78 14.91
N ALA A 148 -19.09 17.59 15.40
CA ALA A 148 -18.50 18.53 16.33
C ALA A 148 -18.52 19.89 15.62
N GLU A 149 -19.27 20.84 16.16
CA GLU A 149 -19.15 22.25 15.78
C GLU A 149 -17.71 22.67 16.09
N VAL A 150 -16.89 22.63 15.04
CA VAL A 150 -15.54 23.16 15.06
C VAL A 150 -15.70 24.66 14.84
N ASP A 151 -15.45 25.43 15.90
CA ASP A 151 -15.47 26.89 15.86
C ASP A 151 -14.71 27.42 14.63
N GLY A 152 -15.34 28.36 13.93
CA GLY A 152 -14.94 28.93 12.64
C GLY A 152 -13.67 29.78 12.70
N GLY A 153 -12.53 29.16 12.99
CA GLY A 153 -11.20 29.77 12.96
C GLY A 153 -10.37 29.30 11.76
N ALA A 154 -10.32 30.13 10.72
CA ALA A 154 -9.41 30.09 9.56
C ALA A 154 -9.56 28.91 8.58
N ALA A 155 -9.93 29.24 7.34
CA ALA A 155 -9.91 28.36 6.17
C ALA A 155 -8.59 27.56 6.09
N GLY A 156 -8.68 26.25 6.31
CA GLY A 156 -7.53 25.35 6.34
C GLY A 156 -6.93 25.16 4.94
N ALA A 157 -5.90 25.94 4.65
CA ALA A 157 -5.05 25.70 3.48
C ALA A 157 -4.37 24.32 3.58
N CYS A 158 -4.38 23.57 2.48
CA CYS A 158 -3.63 22.33 2.32
C CYS A 158 -2.14 22.63 2.57
N ARG A 159 -1.60 22.18 3.71
CA ARG A 159 -0.24 22.54 4.13
C ARG A 159 0.79 21.77 3.31
N THR A 160 1.70 22.49 2.66
CA THR A 160 2.84 21.94 1.95
C THR A 160 4.01 21.75 2.93
N ALA A 161 4.24 20.52 3.37
CA ALA A 161 5.40 20.18 4.19
C ALA A 161 6.59 19.82 3.29
N GLY A 162 7.61 20.68 3.25
CA GLY A 162 8.90 20.38 2.65
C GLY A 162 9.82 19.72 3.68
N SER A 163 9.83 18.39 3.76
CA SER A 163 10.95 17.53 4.20
C SER A 163 10.50 16.07 4.31
N THR A 164 11.43 15.12 4.19
CA THR A 164 11.27 13.67 4.47
C THR A 164 10.83 13.33 5.90
N ARG A 165 10.55 14.34 6.73
CA ARG A 165 10.26 14.23 8.16
C ARG A 165 8.79 13.94 8.38
N LEU A 166 8.47 13.12 9.38
CA LEU A 166 7.10 12.84 9.77
C LEU A 166 6.45 14.14 10.29
N ASP A 167 5.32 14.56 9.70
CA ASP A 167 4.58 15.72 10.17
C ASP A 167 3.94 15.42 11.53
N ARG A 168 4.57 15.91 12.61
CA ARG A 168 4.11 15.71 13.99
C ARG A 168 2.78 16.41 14.27
N ALA A 169 2.46 17.50 13.59
CA ALA A 169 1.17 18.17 13.76
C ALA A 169 0.04 17.38 13.09
N LEU A 170 0.32 16.77 11.94
CA LEU A 170 -0.56 15.77 11.34
C LEU A 170 -0.75 14.57 12.28
N TRP A 171 0.35 14.05 12.84
CA TRP A 171 0.30 12.93 13.77
C TRP A 171 -0.57 13.21 14.99
N ARG A 172 -0.44 14.40 15.60
CA ARG A 172 -1.33 14.84 16.70
C ARG A 172 -2.78 14.91 16.28
N ALA A 173 -3.06 15.50 15.12
CA ALA A 173 -4.43 15.62 14.64
C ALA A 173 -5.09 14.25 14.41
N LEU A 174 -4.34 13.22 14.00
CA LEU A 174 -4.87 11.85 13.93
C LEU A 174 -5.18 11.29 15.32
N GLY A 175 -4.31 11.55 16.29
CA GLY A 175 -4.54 11.20 17.69
C GLY A 175 -5.78 11.88 18.29
N ASP A 176 -5.96 13.18 18.05
CA ASP A 176 -7.13 13.95 18.50
C ASP A 176 -8.46 13.43 17.91
N LEU A 177 -8.40 12.87 16.70
CA LEU A 177 -9.53 12.20 16.05
C LEU A 177 -9.78 10.77 16.58
N GLY A 178 -8.95 10.30 17.51
CA GLY A 178 -9.02 8.95 18.06
C GLY A 178 -8.50 7.85 17.12
N PHE A 179 -7.78 8.19 16.04
CA PHE A 179 -7.32 7.24 15.02
C PHE A 179 -6.47 6.10 15.62
N PHE A 180 -5.54 6.43 16.53
CA PHE A 180 -4.68 5.42 17.16
C PHE A 180 -5.40 4.69 18.29
N ALA A 181 -6.35 5.34 18.95
CA ALA A 181 -7.10 4.80 20.09
C ALA A 181 -8.41 4.06 19.70
N LEU A 182 -8.66 3.83 18.40
CA LEU A 182 -9.92 3.26 17.89
C LEU A 182 -10.35 1.99 18.63
N ARG A 183 -9.41 1.09 18.89
CA ARG A 183 -9.65 -0.22 19.51
C ARG A 183 -9.34 -0.27 21.00
N VAL A 184 -8.86 0.83 21.57
CA VAL A 184 -8.62 0.92 23.01
C VAL A 184 -9.98 1.07 23.70
N PRO A 185 -10.27 0.33 24.79
CA PRO A 185 -11.53 0.45 25.52
C PRO A 185 -11.81 1.88 25.97
N GLU A 186 -13.09 2.27 26.02
CA GLU A 186 -13.49 3.59 26.52
C GLU A 186 -13.05 3.84 27.98
N THR A 187 -13.00 2.77 28.79
CA THR A 187 -12.52 2.82 30.18
C THR A 187 -11.07 3.28 30.28
N ASP A 188 -10.30 3.07 29.21
CA ASP A 188 -8.87 3.37 29.14
C ASP A 188 -8.63 4.64 28.30
N GLY A 189 -9.68 5.42 28.03
CA GLY A 189 -9.62 6.66 27.26
C GLY A 189 -9.59 6.47 25.74
N GLY A 190 -9.93 5.28 25.25
CA GLY A 190 -10.06 4.97 23.82
C GLY A 190 -11.47 5.17 23.27
N VAL A 191 -11.68 4.73 22.02
CA VAL A 191 -12.98 4.83 21.32
C VAL A 191 -13.82 3.55 21.47
N GLY A 192 -13.22 2.41 21.83
CA GLY A 192 -13.93 1.16 22.08
C GLY A 192 -14.52 0.47 20.84
N LEU A 193 -14.04 0.79 19.63
CA LEU A 193 -14.52 0.18 18.38
C LEU A 193 -13.84 -1.15 18.06
N GLY A 194 -14.47 -1.94 17.19
CA GLY A 194 -14.01 -3.26 16.80
C GLY A 194 -13.05 -3.27 15.62
N LEU A 195 -12.65 -4.48 15.22
CA LEU A 195 -11.91 -4.73 13.98
C LEU A 195 -12.65 -4.25 12.71
N PRO A 196 -13.98 -4.41 12.58
CA PRO A 196 -14.70 -3.92 11.40
C PRO A 196 -14.52 -2.42 11.18
N GLU A 197 -14.66 -1.61 12.23
CA GLU A 197 -14.48 -0.16 12.16
C GLU A 197 -13.01 0.21 11.91
N ALA A 198 -12.07 -0.44 12.58
CA ALA A 198 -10.64 -0.21 12.33
C ALA A 198 -10.27 -0.48 10.87
N VAL A 199 -10.78 -1.57 10.27
CA VAL A 199 -10.55 -1.89 8.85
C VAL A 199 -11.07 -0.79 7.92
N LEU A 200 -12.25 -0.21 8.20
CA LEU A 200 -12.76 0.91 7.40
C LEU A 200 -11.87 2.15 7.47
N ILE A 201 -11.34 2.44 8.65
CA ILE A 201 -10.45 3.59 8.87
C ILE A 201 -9.09 3.38 8.18
N PHE A 202 -8.50 2.19 8.30
CA PHE A 202 -7.24 1.87 7.63
C PHE A 202 -7.40 1.73 6.12
N GLU A 203 -8.59 1.36 5.62
CA GLU A 203 -8.91 1.46 4.19
C GLU A 203 -8.81 2.92 3.71
N GLU A 204 -9.41 3.88 4.41
CA GLU A 204 -9.31 5.29 4.03
C GLU A 204 -7.87 5.82 4.17
N ALA A 205 -7.11 5.39 5.18
CA ALA A 205 -5.70 5.73 5.32
C ALA A 205 -4.86 5.23 4.14
N GLY A 206 -5.14 4.00 3.69
CA GLY A 206 -4.55 3.43 2.48
C GLY A 206 -4.89 4.21 1.22
N ARG A 207 -6.19 4.54 1.06
CA ARG A 207 -6.72 5.34 -0.05
C ARG A 207 -6.07 6.71 -0.14
N ALA A 208 -5.81 7.34 1.01
CA ALA A 208 -5.19 8.65 1.11
C ALA A 208 -3.65 8.64 1.12
N LEU A 209 -3.01 7.46 1.00
CA LEU A 209 -1.55 7.34 1.08
C LEU A 209 -0.95 8.00 2.34
N LEU A 210 -1.65 7.89 3.47
CA LEU A 210 -1.24 8.53 4.71
C LEU A 210 0.17 8.04 5.13
N PRO A 211 1.15 8.95 5.35
CA PRO A 211 2.50 8.58 5.71
C PRO A 211 2.62 8.27 7.20
N GLY A 212 3.58 7.41 7.56
CA GLY A 212 3.95 7.11 8.95
C GLY A 212 3.73 5.64 9.35
N PRO A 213 4.25 5.25 10.53
CA PRO A 213 4.11 3.90 11.07
C PRO A 213 2.73 3.69 11.73
N LEU A 214 1.66 3.89 10.96
CA LEU A 214 0.28 3.97 11.45
C LEU A 214 -0.16 2.73 12.23
N ILE A 215 0.08 1.55 11.65
CA ILE A 215 -0.30 0.26 12.24
C ILE A 215 0.48 0.02 13.54
N ALA A 216 1.79 0.24 13.53
CA ALA A 216 2.63 0.04 14.71
C ALA A 216 2.21 0.95 15.88
N THR A 217 1.87 2.22 15.60
CA THR A 217 1.37 3.15 16.63
C THR A 217 -0.03 2.78 17.11
N HIS A 218 -0.93 2.39 16.21
CA HIS A 218 -2.27 1.93 16.59
C HIS A 218 -2.22 0.69 17.50
N LEU A 219 -1.38 -0.30 17.17
CA LEU A 219 -1.19 -1.51 17.99
C LEU A 219 -0.47 -1.22 19.31
N ALA A 220 0.19 -0.07 19.42
CA ALA A 220 0.86 0.37 20.64
C ALA A 220 0.01 1.27 21.53
N ALA A 221 -1.17 1.68 21.08
CA ALA A 221 -2.00 2.68 21.75
C ALA A 221 -2.38 2.30 23.20
N GLY A 222 -2.54 1.00 23.49
CA GLY A 222 -2.87 0.52 24.84
C GLY A 222 -1.68 0.40 25.81
N ASP A 223 -0.46 0.25 25.30
CA ASP A 223 0.70 -0.08 26.16
C ASP A 223 1.82 0.97 26.15
N VAL A 224 1.86 1.85 25.14
CA VAL A 224 2.87 2.91 25.04
C VAL A 224 2.23 4.25 25.39
N PRO A 225 2.67 4.92 26.48
CA PRO A 225 2.18 6.24 26.83
C PRO A 225 2.27 7.19 25.65
N GLY A 226 1.18 7.92 25.39
CA GLY A 226 1.10 8.88 24.30
C GLY A 226 0.87 8.30 22.90
N ALA A 227 0.93 6.99 22.69
CA ALA A 227 0.64 6.41 21.36
C ALA A 227 -0.83 6.63 20.95
N ALA A 228 -1.77 6.49 21.89
CA ALA A 228 -3.20 6.70 21.66
C ALA A 228 -3.55 8.14 21.21
N THR A 229 -2.88 9.14 21.77
CA THR A 229 -3.10 10.57 21.47
C THR A 229 -2.21 11.08 20.33
N GLY A 230 -1.42 10.21 19.70
CA GLY A 230 -0.40 10.62 18.72
C GLY A 230 0.73 11.45 19.36
N GLU A 231 0.85 11.47 20.68
CA GLU A 231 2.01 12.03 21.38
C GLU A 231 3.31 11.37 21.01
N THR A 232 3.25 10.06 20.91
CA THR A 232 4.38 9.19 20.67
C THR A 232 4.19 8.47 19.35
N VAL A 233 5.18 8.57 18.48
CA VAL A 233 5.26 7.82 17.24
C VAL A 233 5.95 6.50 17.55
N VAL A 234 5.25 5.40 17.30
CA VAL A 234 5.78 4.05 17.51
C VAL A 234 6.02 3.38 16.17
N ALA A 235 7.26 2.95 15.95
CA ALA A 235 7.63 2.03 14.88
C ALA A 235 7.75 0.61 15.41
N ALA A 236 7.75 -0.38 14.52
CA ALA A 236 7.94 -1.77 14.89
C ALA A 236 8.86 -2.47 13.88
N VAL A 237 9.65 -3.41 14.39
CA VAL A 237 10.39 -4.38 13.57
C VAL A 237 9.39 -5.40 13.03
N ASP A 238 9.42 -5.60 11.72
CA ASP A 238 8.48 -6.41 10.98
C ASP A 238 9.19 -7.10 9.80
N GLY A 239 9.22 -8.43 9.78
CA GLY A 239 9.83 -9.20 8.68
C GLY A 239 11.33 -8.93 8.44
N GLY A 240 12.04 -8.37 9.43
CA GLY A 240 13.43 -7.92 9.28
C GLY A 240 13.58 -6.51 8.71
N LEU A 241 12.49 -5.75 8.67
CA LEU A 241 12.44 -4.34 8.28
C LEU A 241 11.91 -3.50 9.45
N VAL A 242 12.24 -2.21 9.46
CA VAL A 242 11.60 -1.22 10.33
C VAL A 242 11.39 0.06 9.54
N GLU A 243 10.13 0.50 9.51
CA GLU A 243 9.76 1.75 8.86
C GLU A 243 9.90 2.91 9.82
N TRP A 244 10.26 4.09 9.32
CA TRP A 244 10.29 5.33 10.11
C TRP A 244 11.20 5.31 11.34
N LEU A 245 12.22 4.43 11.37
CA LEU A 245 13.13 4.28 12.52
C LEU A 245 13.73 5.61 13.02
N GLY A 246 14.18 6.47 12.10
CA GLY A 246 14.81 7.75 12.46
C GLY A 246 13.84 8.82 12.98
N GLU A 247 12.53 8.61 12.83
CA GLU A 247 11.48 9.57 13.21
C GLU A 247 10.59 9.05 14.35
N ALA A 248 10.75 7.77 14.74
CA ALA A 248 9.99 7.14 15.81
C ALA A 248 10.55 7.52 17.18
N ASP A 249 9.66 7.78 18.15
CA ASP A 249 10.05 8.02 19.54
C ASP A 249 10.29 6.70 20.29
N VAL A 250 9.54 5.66 19.91
CA VAL A 250 9.63 4.31 20.46
C VAL A 250 9.65 3.31 19.31
N VAL A 251 10.47 2.28 19.44
CA VAL A 251 10.50 1.17 18.48
C VAL A 251 10.25 -0.14 19.21
N ARG A 252 9.27 -0.90 18.73
CA ARG A 252 8.99 -2.26 19.21
C ARG A 252 9.84 -3.26 18.44
N GLY A 253 10.65 -4.04 19.15
CA GLY A 253 11.55 -5.04 18.58
C GLY A 253 13.01 -4.60 18.58
N ASP A 254 13.91 -5.54 18.30
CA ASP A 254 15.36 -5.30 18.32
C ASP A 254 15.84 -4.63 17.03
N THR A 255 16.39 -3.43 17.16
CA THR A 255 16.96 -2.65 16.05
C THR A 255 18.48 -2.70 16.02
N THR A 256 19.11 -3.57 16.81
CA THR A 256 20.57 -3.70 16.85
C THR A 256 21.10 -4.04 15.47
N GLY A 257 22.04 -3.23 14.98
CA GLY A 257 22.60 -3.39 13.64
C GLY A 257 21.67 -2.97 12.49
N ALA A 258 20.63 -2.16 12.76
CA ALA A 258 19.78 -1.60 11.71
C ALA A 258 20.60 -0.83 10.67
N VAL A 259 20.40 -1.15 9.38
CA VAL A 259 21.07 -0.49 8.26
C VAL A 259 20.01 0.21 7.39
N PRO A 260 20.18 1.50 7.03
CA PRO A 260 19.23 2.19 6.17
C PRO A 260 19.11 1.52 4.81
N LEU A 261 17.88 1.40 4.31
CA LEU A 261 17.55 0.92 2.98
C LEU A 261 16.92 2.02 2.15
N ARG A 262 17.31 2.09 0.88
CA ARG A 262 16.64 2.97 -0.08
C ARG A 262 15.26 2.40 -0.41
N SER A 263 14.22 3.04 0.10
CA SER A 263 12.84 2.69 -0.21
C SER A 263 12.48 3.07 -1.65
N LEU A 264 11.67 2.24 -2.31
CA LEU A 264 11.04 2.59 -3.59
C LEU A 264 10.01 3.69 -3.42
N ASP A 265 9.44 3.78 -2.22
CA ASP A 265 8.49 4.80 -1.85
C ASP A 265 9.16 5.90 -0.99
N PRO A 266 9.29 7.13 -1.51
CA PRO A 266 9.98 8.20 -0.80
C PRO A 266 9.27 8.65 0.50
N LEU A 267 7.99 8.31 0.69
CA LEU A 267 7.27 8.60 1.95
C LEU A 267 7.24 7.41 2.90
N THR A 268 8.09 6.41 2.71
CA THR A 268 8.25 5.31 3.67
C THR A 268 9.75 5.03 3.83
N PRO A 269 10.48 5.78 4.67
CA PRO A 269 11.86 5.47 4.98
C PRO A 269 11.98 4.11 5.68
N LEU A 270 12.96 3.31 5.28
CA LEU A 270 13.12 1.91 5.69
C LEU A 270 14.52 1.64 6.21
N HIS A 271 14.61 0.74 7.19
CA HIS A 271 15.85 0.11 7.61
C HIS A 271 15.70 -1.40 7.59
N ARG A 272 16.78 -2.11 7.30
CA ARG A 272 16.90 -3.56 7.48
C ARG A 272 17.46 -3.84 8.85
N VAL A 273 16.89 -4.79 9.57
CA VAL A 273 17.49 -5.33 10.79
C VAL A 273 18.01 -6.75 10.54
N PRO A 274 19.16 -7.15 11.13
CA PRO A 274 19.70 -8.50 11.00
C PRO A 274 18.94 -9.55 11.82
N ALA A 275 18.23 -9.11 12.86
CA ALA A 275 17.52 -9.97 13.80
C ALA A 275 16.36 -10.74 13.14
N GLY A 276 16.06 -11.92 13.70
CA GLY A 276 15.14 -12.91 13.14
C GLY A 276 13.71 -12.43 12.95
N ARG A 277 13.01 -13.04 11.98
CA ARG A 277 11.60 -12.75 11.70
C ARG A 277 10.73 -13.29 12.83
N ALA A 278 10.05 -12.39 13.53
CA ALA A 278 8.94 -12.77 14.39
C ALA A 278 7.71 -13.11 13.53
N ALA A 279 6.87 -14.00 14.03
CA ALA A 279 5.57 -14.24 13.40
C ALA A 279 4.75 -12.93 13.39
N PRO A 280 4.09 -12.59 12.28
CA PRO A 280 3.35 -11.35 12.19
C PRO A 280 2.11 -11.37 13.09
N ASP A 281 1.80 -10.22 13.70
CA ASP A 281 0.53 -10.03 14.42
C ASP A 281 -0.64 -10.11 13.41
N PRO A 282 -1.63 -11.02 13.59
CA PRO A 282 -2.77 -11.12 12.70
C PRO A 282 -3.53 -9.80 12.50
N VAL A 283 -3.59 -8.93 13.52
CA VAL A 283 -4.20 -7.62 13.41
C VAL A 283 -3.38 -6.73 12.48
N ALA A 284 -2.05 -6.75 12.58
CA ALA A 284 -1.17 -6.01 11.67
C ALA A 284 -1.36 -6.48 10.21
N VAL A 285 -1.48 -7.81 9.99
CA VAL A 285 -1.76 -8.40 8.67
C VAL A 285 -3.10 -7.87 8.12
N LEU A 286 -4.17 -7.91 8.94
CA LEU A 286 -5.50 -7.45 8.53
C LEU A 286 -5.54 -5.94 8.23
N LEU A 287 -4.93 -5.10 9.08
CA LEU A 287 -4.89 -3.66 8.85
C LEU A 287 -4.02 -3.29 7.63
N THR A 288 -2.95 -4.05 7.37
CA THR A 288 -2.17 -3.92 6.12
C THR A 288 -3.03 -4.28 4.91
N ALA A 289 -3.84 -5.35 5.00
CA ALA A 289 -4.79 -5.71 3.94
C ALA A 289 -5.82 -4.60 3.69
N ALA A 290 -6.31 -3.94 4.75
CA ALA A 290 -7.20 -2.79 4.64
C ALA A 290 -6.53 -1.60 3.93
N GLU A 291 -5.29 -1.24 4.27
CA GLU A 291 -4.55 -0.19 3.57
C GLU A 291 -4.33 -0.49 2.07
N GLN A 292 -4.06 -1.77 1.75
CA GLN A 292 -3.93 -2.22 0.37
C GLN A 292 -5.27 -2.16 -0.38
N LEU A 293 -6.38 -2.56 0.26
CA LEU A 293 -7.72 -2.39 -0.30
C LEU A 293 -8.02 -0.92 -0.60
N GLY A 294 -7.68 -0.01 0.31
CA GLY A 294 -7.82 1.43 0.12
C GLY A 294 -7.03 1.94 -1.09
N THR A 295 -5.78 1.49 -1.22
CA THR A 295 -4.93 1.78 -2.38
C THR A 295 -5.58 1.28 -3.68
N ALA A 296 -6.07 0.03 -3.69
CA ALA A 296 -6.77 -0.56 -4.83
C ALA A 296 -8.03 0.22 -5.22
N GLY A 297 -8.83 0.63 -4.23
CA GLY A 297 -10.00 1.48 -4.42
C GLY A 297 -9.65 2.81 -5.07
N ARG A 298 -8.61 3.49 -4.56
CA ARG A 298 -8.16 4.78 -5.12
C ARG A 298 -7.71 4.66 -6.58
N VAL A 299 -6.89 3.66 -6.90
CA VAL A 299 -6.39 3.49 -8.28
C VAL A 299 -7.51 3.09 -9.25
N CYS A 300 -8.55 2.39 -8.78
CA CYS A 300 -9.75 2.12 -9.56
C CYS A 300 -10.51 3.41 -9.92
N GLU A 301 -10.70 4.30 -8.93
CA GLU A 301 -11.34 5.61 -9.15
C GLU A 301 -10.54 6.46 -10.15
N LEU A 302 -9.22 6.54 -9.96
CA LEU A 302 -8.31 7.30 -10.83
C LEU A 302 -8.33 6.78 -12.27
N ALA A 303 -8.23 5.45 -12.45
CA ALA A 303 -8.28 4.83 -13.77
C ALA A 303 -9.61 5.15 -14.48
N ALA A 304 -10.73 4.97 -13.78
CA ALA A 304 -12.05 5.21 -14.35
C ALA A 304 -12.27 6.70 -14.65
N GLN A 305 -11.79 7.60 -13.80
CA GLN A 305 -11.84 9.05 -14.04
C GLN A 305 -11.05 9.41 -15.29
N HIS A 306 -9.78 9.01 -15.37
CA HIS A 306 -8.92 9.29 -16.53
C HIS A 306 -9.51 8.72 -17.81
N ALA A 307 -10.02 7.49 -17.77
CA ALA A 307 -10.61 6.83 -18.91
C ALA A 307 -11.84 7.57 -19.47
N ARG A 308 -12.61 8.26 -18.61
CA ARG A 308 -13.77 9.04 -19.03
C ARG A 308 -13.42 10.43 -19.56
N THR A 309 -12.35 11.06 -19.04
CA THR A 309 -12.04 12.45 -19.36
C THR A 309 -10.98 12.61 -20.44
N ARG A 310 -10.11 11.62 -20.64
CA ARG A 310 -9.06 11.68 -21.65
C ARG A 310 -9.62 11.28 -23.01
N GLU A 311 -9.43 12.12 -24.02
CA GLU A 311 -9.86 11.82 -25.39
C GLU A 311 -8.68 11.48 -26.30
N GLN A 312 -8.85 10.45 -27.14
CA GLN A 312 -7.98 10.11 -28.25
C GLN A 312 -8.79 9.54 -29.41
N PHE A 313 -8.34 9.80 -30.64
CA PHE A 313 -9.07 9.41 -31.85
C PHE A 313 -10.55 9.87 -31.82
N GLY A 314 -10.79 11.07 -31.30
CA GLY A 314 -12.11 11.72 -31.28
C GLY A 314 -13.11 11.14 -30.27
N ARG A 315 -12.69 10.34 -29.29
CA ARG A 315 -13.57 9.84 -28.22
C ARG A 315 -12.83 9.58 -26.90
N PRO A 316 -13.54 9.46 -25.76
CA PRO A 316 -12.93 9.05 -24.50
C PRO A 316 -12.17 7.72 -24.61
N VAL A 317 -10.99 7.64 -23.99
CA VAL A 317 -10.15 6.43 -24.07
C VAL A 317 -10.82 5.21 -23.43
N GLY A 318 -11.76 5.41 -22.49
CA GLY A 318 -12.58 4.35 -21.91
C GLY A 318 -13.53 3.67 -22.91
N ALA A 319 -13.78 4.25 -24.09
CA ALA A 319 -14.58 3.62 -25.14
C ALA A 319 -13.81 2.52 -25.92
N PHE A 320 -12.49 2.45 -25.77
CA PHE A 320 -11.69 1.37 -26.37
C PHE A 320 -11.67 0.16 -25.44
N GLN A 321 -11.96 -1.03 -25.99
CA GLN A 321 -12.04 -2.27 -25.21
C GLN A 321 -10.76 -2.54 -24.41
N ALA A 322 -9.59 -2.23 -24.96
CA ALA A 322 -8.31 -2.40 -24.26
C ALA A 322 -8.26 -1.63 -22.92
N VAL A 323 -8.81 -0.41 -22.86
CA VAL A 323 -8.86 0.41 -21.63
C VAL A 323 -10.04 -0.02 -20.75
N ALA A 324 -11.20 -0.30 -21.35
CA ALA A 324 -12.39 -0.72 -20.62
C ALA A 324 -12.15 -2.04 -19.85
N HIS A 325 -11.47 -3.01 -20.46
CA HIS A 325 -11.13 -4.27 -19.81
C HIS A 325 -10.16 -4.11 -18.64
N LEU A 326 -9.18 -3.20 -18.75
CA LEU A 326 -8.31 -2.86 -17.61
C LEU A 326 -9.14 -2.28 -16.45
N CYS A 327 -9.98 -1.28 -16.72
CA CYS A 327 -10.82 -0.67 -15.68
C CYS A 327 -11.76 -1.69 -15.01
N ALA A 328 -12.40 -2.56 -15.80
CA ALA A 328 -13.25 -3.63 -15.29
C ALA A 328 -12.45 -4.64 -14.45
N GLY A 329 -11.25 -5.02 -14.89
CA GLY A 329 -10.37 -5.93 -14.17
C GLY A 329 -9.92 -5.36 -12.81
N ILE A 330 -9.62 -4.06 -12.74
CA ILE A 330 -9.32 -3.39 -11.46
C ILE A 330 -10.54 -3.50 -10.53
N LEU A 331 -11.73 -3.13 -11.01
CA LEU A 331 -12.95 -3.15 -10.19
C LEU A 331 -13.25 -4.55 -9.64
N VAL A 332 -13.14 -5.61 -10.46
CA VAL A 332 -13.37 -6.99 -10.02
C VAL A 332 -12.43 -7.37 -8.88
N ARG A 333 -11.14 -7.01 -8.97
CA ARG A 333 -10.16 -7.30 -7.90
C ARG A 333 -10.48 -6.51 -6.63
N VAL A 334 -10.83 -5.23 -6.75
CA VAL A 334 -11.22 -4.39 -5.62
C VAL A 334 -12.41 -4.98 -4.88
N GLU A 335 -13.48 -5.35 -5.59
CA GLU A 335 -14.69 -5.89 -4.94
C GLU A 335 -14.46 -7.27 -4.32
N THR A 336 -13.60 -8.09 -4.94
CA THR A 336 -13.18 -9.37 -4.37
C THR A 336 -12.38 -9.19 -3.08
N ALA A 337 -11.38 -8.31 -3.10
CA ALA A 337 -10.58 -7.98 -1.93
C ALA A 337 -11.43 -7.34 -0.82
N ARG A 338 -12.36 -6.44 -1.18
CA ARG A 338 -13.29 -5.79 -0.25
C ARG A 338 -14.13 -6.80 0.51
N ALA A 339 -14.71 -7.75 -0.20
CA ALA A 339 -15.52 -8.80 0.41
C ALA A 339 -14.68 -9.65 1.38
N ALA A 340 -13.45 -10.03 1.00
CA ALA A 340 -12.57 -10.84 1.83
C ALA A 340 -12.09 -10.08 3.09
N VAL A 341 -11.62 -8.83 2.93
CA VAL A 341 -11.14 -8.00 4.04
C VAL A 341 -12.25 -7.70 5.04
N TYR A 342 -13.46 -7.38 4.57
CA TYR A 342 -14.60 -7.12 5.47
C TYR A 342 -15.08 -8.39 6.17
N ALA A 343 -15.04 -9.55 5.50
CA ALA A 343 -15.33 -10.83 6.14
C ALA A 343 -14.30 -11.15 7.22
N ALA A 344 -13.01 -11.05 6.91
CA ALA A 344 -11.91 -11.30 7.85
C ALA A 344 -11.95 -10.37 9.07
N ALA A 345 -12.43 -9.14 8.91
CA ALA A 345 -12.63 -8.21 10.03
C ALA A 345 -13.70 -8.66 11.02
N VAL A 346 -14.71 -9.41 10.55
CA VAL A 346 -15.80 -9.95 11.36
C VAL A 346 -15.44 -11.29 11.96
N THR A 347 -14.84 -12.19 11.17
CA THR A 347 -14.47 -13.53 11.63
C THR A 347 -13.24 -13.52 12.53
N ALA A 348 -12.31 -12.59 12.27
CA ALA A 348 -10.99 -12.50 12.90
C ALA A 348 -10.19 -13.82 12.83
N ALA A 349 -10.56 -14.74 11.94
CA ALA A 349 -9.91 -16.03 11.80
C ALA A 349 -8.57 -15.84 11.09
N PRO A 350 -7.46 -16.41 11.59
CA PRO A 350 -6.14 -16.24 10.96
C PRO A 350 -6.10 -16.63 9.49
N ALA A 351 -6.79 -17.70 9.09
CA ALA A 351 -6.86 -18.15 7.69
C ALA A 351 -7.61 -17.13 6.81
N ASP A 352 -8.73 -16.58 7.29
CA ASP A 352 -9.48 -15.54 6.57
C ASP A 352 -8.65 -14.26 6.42
N ILE A 353 -7.89 -13.88 7.45
CA ILE A 353 -6.98 -12.74 7.42
C ILE A 353 -5.87 -12.95 6.38
N ALA A 354 -5.25 -14.13 6.35
CA ALA A 354 -4.24 -14.47 5.35
C ALA A 354 -4.80 -14.44 3.92
N ALA A 355 -5.99 -15.01 3.69
CA ALA A 355 -6.68 -14.96 2.40
C ALA A 355 -7.01 -13.52 1.98
N ALA A 356 -7.53 -12.71 2.91
CA ALA A 356 -7.81 -11.29 2.68
C ALA A 356 -6.54 -10.50 2.32
N ARG A 357 -5.43 -10.77 3.01
CA ARG A 357 -4.12 -10.16 2.76
C ARG A 357 -3.63 -10.42 1.33
N ILE A 358 -3.71 -11.66 0.86
CA ILE A 358 -3.29 -12.06 -0.49
C ILE A 358 -4.13 -11.35 -1.55
N LEU A 359 -5.46 -11.37 -1.40
CA LEU A 359 -6.38 -10.73 -2.34
C LEU A 359 -6.22 -9.21 -2.38
N ALA A 360 -5.99 -8.58 -1.23
CA ALA A 360 -5.76 -7.14 -1.14
C ALA A 360 -4.43 -6.72 -1.79
N ASP A 361 -3.35 -7.49 -1.61
CA ASP A 361 -2.07 -7.23 -2.29
C ASP A 361 -2.19 -7.35 -3.80
N GLU A 362 -2.86 -8.41 -4.27
CA GLU A 362 -3.14 -8.56 -5.70
C GLU A 362 -3.91 -7.34 -6.24
N ALA A 363 -4.99 -6.96 -5.57
CA ALA A 363 -5.83 -5.85 -5.99
C ALA A 363 -5.06 -4.52 -6.02
N ALA A 364 -4.23 -4.25 -5.01
CA ALA A 364 -3.43 -3.03 -4.93
C ALA A 364 -2.33 -3.00 -6.00
N VAL A 365 -1.50 -4.04 -6.08
CA VAL A 365 -0.33 -4.05 -6.98
C VAL A 365 -0.74 -4.16 -8.44
N ARG A 366 -1.60 -5.12 -8.80
CA ARG A 366 -2.06 -5.24 -10.19
C ARG A 366 -2.97 -4.08 -10.57
N GLY A 367 -3.84 -3.65 -9.65
CA GLY A 367 -4.72 -2.51 -9.88
C GLY A 367 -3.96 -1.22 -10.15
N ALA A 368 -2.89 -0.96 -9.39
CA ALA A 368 -2.05 0.22 -9.60
C ALA A 368 -1.26 0.14 -10.91
N ARG A 369 -0.78 -1.04 -11.32
CA ARG A 369 -0.13 -1.25 -12.64
C ARG A 369 -1.10 -1.04 -13.80
N ASP A 370 -2.30 -1.60 -13.72
CA ASP A 370 -3.35 -1.41 -14.73
C ASP A 370 -3.75 0.07 -14.81
N CYS A 371 -3.89 0.75 -13.67
CA CYS A 371 -4.16 2.18 -13.62
C CYS A 371 -3.03 3.02 -14.26
N LEU A 372 -1.78 2.65 -14.01
CA LEU A 372 -0.61 3.29 -14.64
C LEU A 372 -0.68 3.14 -16.18
N GLN A 373 -1.04 1.96 -16.66
CA GLN A 373 -1.22 1.69 -18.10
C GLN A 373 -2.36 2.52 -18.70
N VAL A 374 -3.48 2.68 -17.99
CA VAL A 374 -4.60 3.53 -18.42
C VAL A 374 -4.18 5.00 -18.58
N HIS A 375 -3.26 5.49 -17.73
CA HIS A 375 -2.71 6.85 -17.82
C HIS A 375 -1.58 7.01 -18.87
N GLY A 376 -1.06 5.89 -19.40
CA GLY A 376 0.08 5.90 -20.32
C GLY A 376 1.30 6.63 -19.76
N GLY A 377 1.98 7.44 -20.58
CA GLY A 377 3.17 8.17 -20.16
C GLY A 377 2.94 9.15 -18.98
N MET A 378 1.74 9.70 -18.85
CA MET A 378 1.37 10.60 -17.74
C MET A 378 1.39 9.88 -16.38
N GLY A 379 1.15 8.57 -16.37
CA GLY A 379 1.22 7.77 -15.13
C GLY A 379 2.60 7.81 -14.47
N PHE A 380 3.66 8.04 -15.24
CA PHE A 380 5.05 8.08 -14.77
C PHE A 380 5.52 9.48 -14.35
N THR A 381 4.72 10.53 -14.57
CA THR A 381 5.09 11.91 -14.23
C THR A 381 4.56 12.31 -12.85
N TRP A 382 5.10 13.41 -12.31
CA TRP A 382 4.64 14.02 -11.05
C TRP A 382 3.24 14.65 -11.12
N GLU A 383 2.65 14.71 -12.31
CA GLU A 383 1.29 15.24 -12.52
C GLU A 383 0.22 14.25 -12.06
N SER A 384 0.56 12.95 -11.99
CA SER A 384 -0.34 11.89 -11.55
C SER A 384 0.17 11.23 -10.27
N GLU A 385 -0.72 10.98 -9.31
CA GLU A 385 -0.38 10.28 -8.07
C GLU A 385 -0.32 8.74 -8.22
N VAL A 386 -0.67 8.20 -9.39
CA VAL A 386 -0.79 6.75 -9.62
C VAL A 386 0.51 5.99 -9.34
N HIS A 387 1.65 6.55 -9.71
CA HIS A 387 2.95 5.93 -9.44
C HIS A 387 3.30 5.87 -7.95
N LEU A 388 2.78 6.80 -7.12
CA LEU A 388 2.96 6.76 -5.66
C LEU A 388 2.17 5.62 -5.04
N HIS A 389 0.94 5.38 -5.51
CA HIS A 389 0.16 4.21 -5.10
C HIS A 389 0.86 2.89 -5.43
N LEU A 390 1.43 2.77 -6.63
CA LEU A 390 2.18 1.56 -7.00
C LEU A 390 3.41 1.34 -6.11
N LYS A 391 4.22 2.40 -5.89
CA LYS A 391 5.40 2.33 -5.02
C LYS A 391 5.04 1.94 -3.60
N ARG A 392 3.98 2.55 -3.03
CA ARG A 392 3.52 2.24 -1.68
C ARG A 392 2.95 0.83 -1.58
N ALA A 393 2.20 0.38 -2.58
CA ALA A 393 1.68 -0.98 -2.62
C ALA A 393 2.81 -2.00 -2.56
N TRP A 394 3.91 -1.80 -3.29
CA TRP A 394 5.09 -2.69 -3.24
C TRP A 394 5.80 -2.69 -1.88
N VAL A 395 5.91 -1.54 -1.21
CA VAL A 395 6.49 -1.51 0.13
C VAL A 395 5.60 -2.25 1.13
N ARG A 396 4.28 -1.99 1.10
CA ARG A 396 3.31 -2.66 1.97
C ARG A 396 3.24 -4.18 1.74
N THR A 397 3.58 -4.70 0.56
CA THR A 397 3.65 -6.16 0.35
C THR A 397 4.77 -6.84 1.16
N GLN A 398 5.69 -6.08 1.74
CA GLN A 398 6.77 -6.60 2.59
C GLN A 398 6.43 -6.51 4.09
N ARG A 399 5.34 -5.83 4.46
CA ARG A 399 4.86 -5.77 5.85
C ARG A 399 4.17 -7.07 6.26
N ALA A 400 4.24 -7.34 7.56
CA ALA A 400 3.61 -8.44 8.28
C ALA A 400 3.92 -9.78 7.63
N GLY A 401 5.21 -10.02 7.32
CA GLY A 401 5.69 -11.25 6.70
C GLY A 401 5.52 -11.35 5.16
N GLY A 402 4.74 -10.44 4.58
CA GLY A 402 4.50 -10.36 3.14
C GLY A 402 3.64 -11.48 2.57
N VAL A 403 3.53 -11.50 1.23
CA VAL A 403 2.61 -12.39 0.51
C VAL A 403 2.95 -13.86 0.72
N THR A 404 4.22 -14.24 0.58
CA THR A 404 4.64 -15.65 0.67
C THR A 404 4.32 -16.26 2.02
N GLU A 405 4.55 -15.53 3.12
CA GLU A 405 4.26 -16.04 4.46
C GLU A 405 2.73 -16.20 4.67
N SER A 406 1.92 -15.32 4.07
CA SER A 406 0.45 -15.46 4.07
C SER A 406 -0.03 -16.65 3.24
N GLU A 407 0.59 -16.90 2.08
CA GLU A 407 0.28 -18.04 1.20
C GLU A 407 0.64 -19.37 1.87
N GLU A 408 1.83 -19.46 2.46
CA GLU A 408 2.29 -20.64 3.20
C GLU A 408 1.38 -20.93 4.40
N PHE A 409 1.02 -19.90 5.16
CA PHE A 409 0.10 -20.04 6.29
C PHE A 409 -1.28 -20.55 5.84
N LEU A 410 -1.86 -19.96 4.79
CA LEU A 410 -3.17 -20.35 4.28
C LEU A 410 -3.15 -21.78 3.72
N ALA A 411 -2.09 -22.15 2.99
CA ALA A 411 -1.92 -23.52 2.49
C ALA A 411 -1.86 -24.54 3.63
N ALA A 412 -1.12 -24.23 4.70
CA ALA A 412 -1.04 -25.09 5.89
C ALA A 412 -2.42 -25.22 6.59
N ALA A 413 -3.17 -24.13 6.72
CA ALA A 413 -4.50 -24.15 7.32
C ALA A 413 -5.49 -25.01 6.52
N LEU A 414 -5.56 -24.82 5.20
CA LEU A 414 -6.49 -25.56 4.33
C LEU A 414 -6.17 -27.07 4.26
N THR A 415 -4.89 -27.43 4.33
CA THR A 415 -4.48 -28.84 4.34
C THR A 415 -4.75 -29.51 5.68
N ALA A 416 -4.64 -28.77 6.79
CA ALA A 416 -5.00 -29.27 8.11
C ALA A 416 -6.51 -29.48 8.28
N GLU A 417 -7.35 -28.63 7.69
CA GLU A 417 -8.82 -28.82 7.71
C GLU A 417 -9.29 -30.01 6.86
N ALA A 418 -8.51 -30.40 5.86
CA ALA A 418 -8.82 -31.52 4.97
C ALA A 418 -8.40 -32.88 5.54
N ALA A 419 -7.56 -32.90 6.58
CA ALA A 419 -7.04 -34.09 7.25
C ALA A 419 -7.88 -34.44 8.49
#